data_AF-A0A7X9MTH3-F1
#
_entry.id   AF-A0A7X9MTH3-F1
#
_cell.length_a   1.000
_cell.length_b   1.000
_cell.length_c   1.000
_cell.angle_alpha   90.00
_cell.angle_beta   90.00
_cell.angle_gamma   90.00
#
_symmetry.space_group_name_H-M   'P 1'
#
loop_
_entity.id
_entity.type
_entity.pdbx_description
1 polymer ?
#
loop_
_entity_poly.entity_id
_entity_poly.type
_entity_poly.pdbx_seq_one_letter_code
_entity_poly.pdbx_strand_id
1 'polypeptide(L)'
;MAILKDYTEQPTCEVELNIESVNDMSVKFNICFRSGHSFPAVHSKSIRCLKEDFLEMLSDLKRLNNTYLSMLEHKDPGLCIYHIPQFGTYYYPNYGLLVPEKESDLRYRLIFVLDAGELNHRMATECGPALCLIVRMEQINEFANSLIAQVNTV
;
A
#
# COMPACT_ATOMS: atom_id res chain seq x y z
N MET A 1 -8.19 13.93 -0.24
CA MET A 1 -7.97 12.78 -1.12
C MET A 1 -6.50 12.67 -1.52
N ALA A 2 -5.95 11.46 -1.57
CA ALA A 2 -4.64 11.14 -2.13
C ALA A 2 -4.76 9.89 -3.02
N ILE A 3 -4.04 9.87 -4.14
CA ILE A 3 -4.06 8.76 -5.11
C ILE A 3 -2.65 8.25 -5.29
N LEU A 4 -2.48 6.94 -5.20
CA LEU A 4 -1.24 6.24 -5.53
C LEU A 4 -1.49 5.35 -6.74
N LYS A 5 -0.63 5.45 -7.74
CA LYS A 5 -0.86 4.86 -9.05
C LYS A 5 0.39 4.17 -9.56
N ASP A 6 0.17 3.09 -10.29
CA ASP A 6 1.22 2.26 -10.87
C ASP A 6 2.20 3.11 -11.72
N TYR A 7 3.49 2.82 -11.60
CA TYR A 7 4.58 3.49 -12.30
C TYR A 7 4.97 2.66 -13.53
N THR A 8 4.15 2.77 -14.55
CA THR A 8 4.35 2.15 -15.86
C THR A 8 3.89 3.12 -16.96
N GLU A 9 4.30 2.88 -18.21
CA GLU A 9 3.86 3.71 -19.35
C GLU A 9 2.34 3.67 -19.55
N GLN A 10 1.72 2.55 -19.17
CA GLN A 10 0.27 2.32 -19.24
C GLN A 10 -0.22 1.79 -17.89
N PRO A 11 -0.40 2.66 -16.89
CA PRO A 11 -0.80 2.25 -15.57
C PRO A 11 -2.20 1.65 -15.60
N THR A 12 -2.37 0.52 -14.93
CA THR A 12 -3.64 -0.22 -14.90
C THR A 12 -4.22 -0.36 -13.51
N CYS A 13 -3.50 0.05 -12.46
CA CYS A 13 -3.96 -0.01 -11.07
C CYS A 13 -3.75 1.34 -10.35
N GLU A 14 -4.72 1.73 -9.52
CA GLU A 14 -4.56 2.84 -8.57
C GLU A 14 -5.32 2.56 -7.25
N VAL A 15 -4.75 3.06 -6.15
CA VAL A 15 -5.40 3.13 -4.84
C VAL A 15 -5.69 4.60 -4.54
N GLU A 16 -6.93 4.88 -4.15
CA GLU A 16 -7.33 6.19 -3.64
C GLU A 16 -7.66 6.07 -2.16
N LEU A 17 -7.11 6.99 -1.35
CA LEU A 17 -7.51 7.21 0.03
C LEU A 17 -8.16 8.59 0.17
N ASN A 18 -9.37 8.61 0.69
CA ASN A 18 -10.11 9.84 0.94
C ASN A 18 -10.49 9.95 2.42
N ILE A 19 -9.86 10.88 3.13
CA ILE A 19 -10.18 11.19 4.53
C ILE A 19 -11.58 11.80 4.59
N GLU A 20 -12.49 11.15 5.32
CA GLU A 20 -13.87 11.62 5.49
C GLU A 20 -14.02 12.51 6.73
N SER A 21 -13.41 12.10 7.84
CA SER A 21 -13.47 12.84 9.11
C SER A 21 -12.32 12.46 10.02
N VAL A 22 -11.81 13.43 10.77
CA VAL A 22 -10.78 13.23 11.79
C VAL A 22 -11.33 13.75 13.12
N ASN A 23 -11.03 13.05 14.20
CA ASN A 23 -11.19 13.55 15.56
C ASN A 23 -9.90 13.32 16.35
N ASP A 24 -9.91 13.63 17.64
CA ASP A 24 -8.70 13.58 18.48
C ASP A 24 -8.03 12.19 18.50
N MET A 25 -8.81 11.11 18.41
CA MET A 25 -8.31 9.74 18.56
C MET A 25 -8.41 8.87 17.30
N SER A 26 -9.20 9.26 16.30
CA SER A 26 -9.54 8.38 15.18
C SER A 26 -9.61 9.11 13.85
N VAL A 27 -9.26 8.38 12.79
CA VAL A 27 -9.39 8.79 11.40
C VAL A 27 -10.41 7.87 10.73
N LYS A 28 -11.40 8.47 10.07
CA LYS A 28 -12.32 7.76 9.17
C LYS A 28 -11.99 8.14 7.74
N PHE A 29 -11.80 7.14 6.89
CA PHE A 29 -11.47 7.34 5.48
C PHE A 29 -12.10 6.27 4.61
N ASN A 30 -12.32 6.60 3.34
CA ASN A 30 -12.63 5.62 2.31
C ASN A 30 -11.37 5.23 1.57
N ILE A 31 -11.25 3.94 1.29
CA ILE A 31 -10.25 3.41 0.37
C ILE A 31 -10.95 2.84 -0.86
N CYS A 32 -10.44 3.19 -2.04
CA CYS A 32 -10.94 2.71 -3.31
C CYS A 32 -9.81 2.06 -4.11
N PHE A 33 -10.00 0.79 -4.49
CA PHE A 33 -9.14 0.08 -5.42
C PHE A 33 -9.74 0.18 -6.82
N ARG A 34 -8.90 0.54 -7.79
CA ARG A 34 -9.32 0.71 -9.18
C ARG A 34 -8.37 -0.03 -10.11
N SER A 35 -8.92 -0.71 -11.11
CA SER A 35 -8.11 -1.48 -12.07
C SER A 35 -8.71 -1.50 -13.48
N GLY A 36 -7.87 -1.35 -14.50
CA GLY A 36 -8.22 -1.38 -15.92
C GLY A 36 -8.02 -0.04 -16.64
N HIS A 37 -8.16 -0.05 -17.98
CA HIS A 37 -8.19 1.16 -18.79
C HIS A 37 -9.40 2.01 -18.36
N SER A 38 -9.17 3.21 -17.82
CA SER A 38 -10.15 4.10 -17.15
C SER A 38 -10.35 3.91 -15.64
N PHE A 39 -9.59 3.03 -14.97
CA PHE A 39 -9.60 2.87 -13.51
C PHE A 39 -11.00 2.75 -12.88
N PRO A 40 -11.88 1.84 -13.37
CA PRO A 40 -13.15 1.59 -12.71
C PRO A 40 -12.92 1.11 -11.26
N ALA A 41 -13.78 1.56 -10.34
CA ALA A 41 -13.73 1.12 -8.95
C ALA A 41 -14.06 -0.38 -8.85
N VAL A 42 -13.10 -1.15 -8.36
CA VAL A 42 -13.20 -2.60 -8.15
C VAL A 42 -13.67 -2.87 -6.71
N HIS A 43 -13.23 -2.05 -5.77
CA HIS A 43 -13.62 -2.17 -4.38
C HIS A 43 -13.58 -0.81 -3.70
N SER A 44 -14.54 -0.54 -2.81
CA SER A 44 -14.53 0.64 -1.95
C SER A 44 -14.99 0.24 -0.55
N LYS A 45 -14.26 0.68 0.48
CA LYS A 45 -14.57 0.38 1.88
C LYS A 45 -14.32 1.61 2.74
N SER A 46 -15.24 1.89 3.66
CA SER A 46 -15.04 2.88 4.71
C SER A 46 -14.35 2.22 5.90
N ILE A 47 -13.24 2.81 6.34
CA ILE A 47 -12.41 2.31 7.43
C ILE A 47 -12.34 3.38 8.52
N ARG A 48 -12.40 2.93 9.77
CA ARG A 48 -12.10 3.74 10.95
C ARG A 48 -10.95 3.08 11.70
N CYS A 49 -9.92 3.84 12.02
CA CYS A 49 -8.77 3.38 12.80
C CYS A 49 -8.32 4.47 13.78
N LEU A 50 -7.40 4.12 14.67
CA LEU A 50 -6.77 5.10 15.56
C LEU A 50 -5.92 6.06 14.74
N LYS A 51 -5.92 7.34 15.14
CA LYS A 51 -5.18 8.39 14.46
C LYS A 51 -3.68 8.15 14.54
N GLU A 52 -3.19 7.66 15.67
CA GLU A 52 -1.78 7.30 15.86
C GLU A 52 -1.35 6.18 14.92
N ASP A 53 -2.06 5.06 14.90
CA ASP A 53 -1.78 3.92 14.00
C ASP A 53 -1.78 4.35 12.53
N PHE A 54 -2.73 5.21 12.13
CA PHE A 54 -2.80 5.72 10.76
C PHE A 54 -1.57 6.55 10.39
N LEU A 55 -1.14 7.45 11.29
CA LEU A 55 0.04 8.29 11.06
C LEU A 55 1.34 7.50 11.13
N GLU A 56 1.42 6.50 11.99
CA GLU A 56 2.55 5.56 12.08
C GLU A 56 2.67 4.76 10.78
N MET A 57 1.58 4.15 10.30
CA MET A 57 1.54 3.46 9.01
C MET A 57 2.05 4.35 7.87
N LEU A 58 1.59 5.60 7.78
CA LEU A 58 2.06 6.53 6.74
C LEU A 58 3.53 6.92 6.90
N SER A 59 4.04 6.98 8.13
CA SER A 59 5.44 7.27 8.41
C SER A 59 6.33 6.08 8.03
N ASP A 60 5.87 4.86 8.29
CA ASP A 60 6.57 3.62 7.96
C ASP A 60 6.68 3.40 6.45
N LEU A 61 5.65 3.77 5.68
CA LEU A 61 5.71 3.78 4.21
C LEU A 61 6.88 4.60 3.67
N LYS A 62 7.21 5.71 4.31
CA LYS A 62 8.30 6.60 3.88
C LYS A 62 9.68 6.04 4.24
N ARG A 63 9.74 5.00 5.08
CA ARG A 63 10.97 4.40 5.61
C ARG A 63 11.24 3.01 5.04
N LEU A 64 10.49 2.59 4.01
CA LEU A 64 10.65 1.28 3.39
C LEU A 64 12.10 1.05 2.96
N ASN A 65 12.75 0.10 3.63
CA ASN A 65 14.12 -0.30 3.33
C ASN A 65 14.14 -1.19 2.07
N ASN A 66 15.17 -1.01 1.25
CA ASN A 66 15.49 -1.81 0.06
C ASN A 66 16.54 -2.89 0.35
N THR A 67 16.65 -3.38 1.58
CA THR A 67 17.62 -4.43 1.95
C THR A 67 16.92 -5.72 2.35
N TYR A 68 15.68 -5.62 2.85
CA TYR A 68 14.91 -6.73 3.38
C TYR A 68 13.53 -6.77 2.73
N LEU A 69 13.09 -7.98 2.39
CA LEU A 69 11.76 -8.22 1.85
C LEU A 69 10.77 -8.32 3.00
N SER A 70 9.72 -7.50 2.99
CA SER A 70 8.61 -7.62 3.93
C SER A 70 7.74 -8.80 3.51
N MET A 71 7.76 -9.89 4.27
CA MET A 71 6.92 -11.06 4.01
C MET A 71 5.49 -10.84 4.53
N LEU A 72 4.50 -11.27 3.74
CA LEU A 72 3.09 -11.34 4.14
C LEU A 72 2.92 -12.42 5.21
N GLU A 73 2.53 -12.08 6.44
CA GLU A 73 2.02 -13.09 7.36
C GLU A 73 0.51 -13.25 7.18
N HIS A 74 0.03 -14.49 7.08
CA HIS A 74 -1.37 -14.82 6.77
C HIS A 74 -2.36 -14.37 7.85
N LYS A 75 -1.85 -13.93 8.99
CA LYS A 75 -2.62 -13.49 10.16
C LYS A 75 -2.68 -11.97 10.27
N ASP A 76 -1.99 -11.23 9.42
CA ASP A 76 -1.95 -9.76 9.46
C ASP A 76 -3.33 -9.22 9.07
N PRO A 77 -4.12 -8.68 10.02
CA PRO A 77 -5.40 -8.08 9.71
C PRO A 77 -5.20 -6.59 9.41
N GLY A 78 -5.71 -6.10 8.28
CA GLY A 78 -5.82 -4.65 8.02
C GLY A 78 -5.30 -4.20 6.67
N LEU A 79 -5.13 -2.87 6.53
CA LEU A 79 -4.49 -2.21 5.39
C LEU A 79 -2.99 -2.47 5.46
N CYS A 80 -2.59 -3.69 5.12
CA CYS A 80 -1.19 -4.05 5.13
C CYS A 80 -0.56 -3.54 3.83
N ILE A 81 0.57 -2.85 3.94
CA ILE A 81 1.33 -2.32 2.81
C ILE A 81 2.72 -2.92 2.88
N TYR A 82 3.04 -3.75 1.89
CA TYR A 82 4.32 -4.46 1.84
C TYR A 82 5.20 -3.88 0.79
N HIS A 83 6.51 -3.95 0.99
CA HIS A 83 7.48 -3.62 -0.04
C HIS A 83 8.16 -4.89 -0.55
N ILE A 84 7.95 -5.19 -1.83
CA ILE A 84 8.81 -6.12 -2.56
C ILE A 84 9.57 -5.31 -3.61
N PRO A 85 10.85 -5.03 -3.40
CA PRO A 85 11.61 -4.28 -4.37
C PRO A 85 11.76 -5.07 -5.67
N GLN A 86 11.64 -4.37 -6.81
CA GLN A 86 11.72 -5.00 -8.12
C GLN A 86 13.18 -5.27 -8.55
N PHE A 87 14.14 -4.45 -8.09
CA PHE A 87 15.53 -4.46 -8.51
C PHE A 87 16.46 -4.16 -7.34
N GLY A 88 17.64 -4.80 -7.24
CA GLY A 88 18.60 -4.62 -6.13
C GLY A 88 18.99 -5.92 -5.42
N THR A 89 19.95 -5.88 -4.50
CA THR A 89 20.40 -7.10 -3.81
C THR A 89 19.53 -7.37 -2.59
N TYR A 90 18.83 -8.52 -2.57
CA TYR A 90 17.90 -8.88 -1.49
C TYR A 90 18.24 -10.22 -0.87
N TYR A 91 18.09 -10.31 0.45
CA TYR A 91 18.20 -11.57 1.17
C TYR A 91 16.82 -12.23 1.30
N TYR A 92 16.66 -13.40 0.68
CA TYR A 92 15.48 -14.25 0.83
C TYR A 92 15.77 -15.32 1.88
N PRO A 93 14.98 -15.42 2.97
CA PRO A 93 15.22 -16.38 4.05
C PRO A 93 15.39 -17.84 3.59
N ASN A 94 14.73 -18.22 2.49
CA ASN A 94 14.77 -19.58 1.93
C ASN A 94 15.59 -19.73 0.64
N TYR A 95 16.05 -18.62 0.05
CA TYR A 95 16.70 -18.62 -1.28
C TYR A 95 18.05 -17.89 -1.34
N GLY A 96 18.50 -17.28 -0.24
CA GLY A 96 19.77 -16.56 -0.15
C GLY A 96 19.73 -15.18 -0.84
N LEU A 97 20.91 -14.68 -1.23
CA LEU A 97 21.07 -13.39 -1.91
C LEU A 97 20.61 -13.49 -3.38
N LEU A 98 19.57 -12.76 -3.73
CA LEU A 98 19.07 -12.59 -5.10
C LEU A 98 19.44 -11.20 -5.62
N VAL A 99 19.95 -11.14 -6.86
CA VAL A 99 20.32 -9.90 -7.55
C VAL A 99 19.56 -9.86 -8.89
N PRO A 100 18.40 -9.18 -8.96
CA PRO A 100 17.73 -8.87 -10.22
C PRO A 100 18.58 -7.89 -11.05
N GLU A 101 18.46 -7.96 -12.37
CA GLU A 101 19.20 -7.11 -13.31
C GLU A 101 18.98 -5.61 -13.03
N LYS A 102 20.05 -4.83 -13.19
CA LYS A 102 20.10 -3.40 -12.83
C LYS A 102 19.20 -2.55 -13.74
N GLU A 103 18.04 -2.13 -13.25
CA GLU A 103 17.48 -0.82 -13.62
C GLU A 103 17.94 0.24 -12.60
N SER A 104 18.18 1.47 -13.07
CA SER A 104 18.71 2.58 -12.25
C SER A 104 17.69 3.15 -11.25
N ASP A 105 16.40 2.90 -11.47
CA ASP A 105 15.31 3.46 -10.69
C ASP A 105 14.76 2.40 -9.74
N LEU A 106 15.03 2.56 -8.43
CA LEU A 106 14.48 1.70 -7.40
C LEU A 106 12.95 1.78 -7.39
N ARG A 107 12.31 0.64 -7.68
CA ARG A 107 10.85 0.49 -7.66
C ARG A 107 10.41 -0.41 -6.51
N TYR A 108 9.29 -0.01 -5.93
CA TYR A 108 8.69 -0.61 -4.76
C TYR A 108 7.38 -1.26 -5.20
N ARG A 109 7.21 -2.55 -4.94
CA ARG A 109 5.91 -3.20 -5.10
C ARG A 109 5.15 -3.07 -3.80
N LEU A 110 4.07 -2.28 -3.82
CA LEU A 110 3.12 -2.14 -2.74
C LEU A 110 1.92 -3.06 -2.93
N ILE A 111 1.62 -3.87 -1.93
CA ILE A 111 0.46 -4.76 -1.92
C ILE A 111 -0.49 -4.23 -0.86
N PHE A 112 -1.73 -3.91 -1.24
CA PHE A 112 -2.78 -3.45 -0.32
C PHE A 112 -3.82 -4.54 -0.12
N VAL A 113 -4.05 -4.95 1.12
CA VAL A 113 -5.06 -5.95 1.51
C VAL A 113 -6.13 -5.25 2.35
N LEU A 114 -7.43 -5.57 2.17
CA LEU A 114 -8.54 -4.87 2.88
C LEU A 114 -9.42 -5.77 3.74
N ASP A 115 -9.35 -7.05 3.45
CA ASP A 115 -10.06 -8.07 4.17
C ASP A 115 -9.19 -9.31 4.07
N ALA A 116 -8.75 -9.83 5.23
CA ALA A 116 -8.13 -11.14 5.33
C ALA A 116 -9.12 -12.28 5.04
N GLY A 117 -10.25 -11.95 4.41
CA GLY A 117 -11.30 -12.82 3.95
C GLY A 117 -12.38 -13.15 4.96
N GLU A 118 -12.53 -12.29 5.97
CA GLU A 118 -13.49 -12.44 7.04
C GLU A 118 -14.92 -12.08 6.61
N LEU A 119 -15.12 -11.11 5.70
CA LEU A 119 -16.48 -10.67 5.34
C LEU A 119 -17.18 -11.55 4.31
N ASN A 120 -16.43 -12.28 3.48
CA ASN A 120 -17.01 -13.08 2.38
C ASN A 120 -16.63 -14.57 2.44
N HIS A 121 -16.03 -15.04 3.54
CA HIS A 121 -15.33 -16.34 3.62
C HIS A 121 -14.31 -16.57 2.50
N ARG A 122 -13.89 -15.49 1.83
CA ARG A 122 -12.84 -15.49 0.82
C ARG A 122 -11.53 -15.14 1.52
N MET A 123 -11.02 -16.07 2.32
CA MET A 123 -9.77 -15.94 3.08
C MET A 123 -8.69 -15.21 2.26
N ALA A 124 -7.89 -14.37 2.91
CA ALA A 124 -6.60 -13.96 2.37
C ALA A 124 -5.74 -15.22 2.25
N THR A 125 -5.76 -15.78 1.06
CA THR A 125 -4.62 -16.52 0.52
C THR A 125 -3.52 -15.50 0.22
N GLU A 126 -2.36 -15.91 -0.31
CA GLU A 126 -1.48 -14.97 -1.04
C GLU A 126 -2.25 -14.09 -2.06
N CYS A 127 -3.50 -14.46 -2.41
CA CYS A 127 -4.39 -13.87 -3.39
C CYS A 127 -5.81 -13.52 -2.84
N GLY A 128 -5.96 -12.93 -1.64
CA GLY A 128 -7.17 -12.16 -1.31
C GLY A 128 -7.41 -11.03 -2.34
N PRO A 129 -8.50 -10.23 -2.29
CA PRO A 129 -8.60 -9.03 -3.14
C PRO A 129 -7.52 -8.04 -2.67
N ALA A 130 -6.35 -8.17 -3.26
CA ALA A 130 -5.19 -7.36 -3.02
C ALA A 130 -4.94 -6.53 -4.28
N LEU A 131 -4.69 -5.23 -4.10
CA LEU A 131 -4.21 -4.40 -5.20
C LEU A 131 -2.71 -4.28 -5.09
N CYS A 132 -2.02 -4.65 -6.16
CA CYS A 132 -0.58 -4.53 -6.27
C CYS A 132 -0.25 -3.33 -7.15
N LEU A 133 0.58 -2.41 -6.64
CA LEU A 133 1.13 -1.26 -7.36
C LEU A 133 2.64 -1.36 -7.41
N ILE A 134 3.24 -1.07 -8.56
CA ILE A 134 4.67 -0.80 -8.67
C ILE A 134 4.82 0.72 -8.61
N VAL A 135 5.56 1.26 -7.67
CA VAL A 135 5.68 2.71 -7.47
C VAL A 135 7.12 3.10 -7.18
N ARG A 136 7.43 4.39 -7.33
CA ARG A 136 8.69 4.96 -6.84
C ARG A 136 8.53 5.53 -5.43
N MET A 137 9.64 5.65 -4.71
CA MET A 137 9.66 6.23 -3.37
C MET A 137 9.13 7.68 -3.35
N GLU A 138 9.33 8.46 -4.41
CA GLU A 138 8.78 9.81 -4.54
C GLU A 138 7.24 9.79 -4.51
N GLN A 139 6.61 8.84 -5.22
CA GLN A 139 5.15 8.70 -5.22
C GLN A 139 4.63 8.29 -3.83
N ILE A 140 5.35 7.42 -3.13
CA ILE A 140 5.02 7.03 -1.75
C ILE A 140 5.08 8.24 -0.83
N ASN A 141 6.15 9.03 -0.93
CA ASN A 141 6.35 10.23 -0.12
C ASN A 141 5.25 11.28 -0.38
N GLU A 142 4.94 11.57 -1.64
CA GLU A 142 3.87 12.50 -2.03
C GLU A 142 2.51 12.04 -1.50
N PHE A 143 2.20 10.74 -1.68
CA PHE A 143 0.97 10.14 -1.18
C PHE A 143 0.84 10.23 0.34
N ALA A 144 1.87 9.81 1.08
CA ALA A 144 1.88 9.84 2.53
C ALA A 144 1.83 11.27 3.09
N ASN A 145 2.63 12.18 2.54
CA ASN A 145 2.62 13.58 2.98
C ASN A 145 1.27 14.26 2.73
N SER A 146 0.61 13.96 1.60
CA SER A 146 -0.73 14.47 1.30
C SER A 146 -1.77 14.02 2.34
N LEU A 147 -1.72 12.75 2.76
CA LEU A 147 -2.62 12.21 3.78
C LEU A 147 -2.31 12.75 5.18
N ILE A 148 -1.04 12.83 5.56
CA ILE A 148 -0.61 13.44 6.83
C ILE A 148 -1.07 14.90 6.91
N ALA A 149 -0.89 15.66 5.84
CA ALA A 149 -1.34 17.05 5.79
C ALA A 149 -2.86 17.16 5.99
N GLN A 150 -3.65 16.30 5.35
CA GLN A 150 -5.10 16.27 5.53
C GLN A 150 -5.49 15.93 6.99
N VAL A 151 -4.85 14.92 7.59
CA VAL A 151 -5.14 14.50 8.98
C VAL A 151 -4.78 15.57 10.01
N ASN A 152 -3.83 16.44 9.70
CA ASN A 152 -3.41 17.53 10.59
C ASN A 152 -4.15 18.86 10.34
N THR A 153 -4.92 18.96 9.25
CA THR A 153 -5.67 20.17 8.88
C THR A 153 -7.16 20.06 9.21
N VAL A 154 -7.69 18.83 9.29
CA VAL A 154 -9.06 18.51 9.71
C VAL A 154 -9.13 18.40 11.23
#